data_AF-A0A060BUS3-F1
#
_entry.id   AF-A0A060BUS3-F1
#
_cell.length_a   1.000
_cell.length_b   1.000
_cell.length_c   1.000
_cell.angle_alpha   90.00
_cell.angle_beta   90.00
_cell.angle_gamma   90.00
#
_symmetry.space_group_name_H-M   'P 1'
#
loop_
_entity.id
_entity.type
_entity.pdbx_description
1 polymer ?
#
loop_
_entity_poly.entity_id
_entity_poly.type
_entity_poly.pdbx_seq_one_letter_code
_entity_poly.pdbx_strand_id
1 'polypeptide(L)' 'NPTSRRYAVITAYNGGAGSVLRLFSSDKTQAANIINTMTPGDVYQTITSRHPSAESRRYLYKVNTAQKGYRRY' A
#
# COMPACT_ATOMS: atom_id res chain seq x y z
N ASN A 1 0.20 9.19 8.62
CA ASN A 1 1.21 9.40 7.56
C ASN A 1 0.53 9.49 6.18
N PRO A 2 0.63 10.62 5.44
CA PRO A 2 -0.06 10.81 4.17
C PRO A 2 0.46 9.91 3.03
N THR A 3 1.75 9.58 3.01
CA THR A 3 2.34 8.71 1.97
C THR A 3 1.94 7.24 2.18
N SER A 4 1.95 6.76 3.43
CA SER A 4 1.46 5.41 3.77
C SER A 4 -0.02 5.23 3.39
N ARG A 5 -0.85 6.24 3.69
CA ARG A 5 -2.27 6.25 3.31
C ARG A 5 -2.45 6.18 1.80
N ARG A 6 -1.64 6.92 1.05
CA ARG A 6 -1.69 6.91 -0.42
C ARG A 6 -1.36 5.53 -1.00
N TYR A 7 -0.33 4.84 -0.49
CA TYR A 7 -0.02 3.48 -0.93
C TYR A 7 -1.18 2.50 -0.63
N ALA A 8 -1.76 2.59 0.56
CA ALA A 8 -2.94 1.79 0.91
C ALA A 8 -4.12 2.06 -0.04
N VAL A 9 -4.39 3.34 -0.40
CA VAL A 9 -5.45 3.72 -1.34
C VAL A 9 -5.19 3.19 -2.76
N ILE A 10 -3.97 3.32 -3.28
CA ILE A 10 -3.59 2.83 -4.63
C ILE A 10 -3.81 1.33 -4.73
N THR A 11 -3.39 0.57 -3.70
CA THR A 11 -3.59 -0.88 -3.68
C THR A 11 -5.05 -1.24 -3.47
N ALA A 12 -5.77 -0.51 -2.62
CA ALA A 12 -7.19 -0.72 -2.37
C ALA A 12 -8.05 -0.48 -3.61
N TYR A 13 -7.62 0.40 -4.52
CA TYR A 13 -8.32 0.63 -5.78
C TYR A 13 -8.33 -0.61 -6.68
N ASN A 14 -7.27 -1.43 -6.66
CA ASN A 14 -7.20 -2.67 -7.45
C ASN A 14 -7.59 -3.92 -6.66
N GLY A 15 -7.17 -4.03 -5.41
CA GLY A 15 -7.37 -5.22 -4.58
C GLY A 15 -8.56 -5.14 -3.62
N GLY A 16 -9.21 -3.97 -3.52
CA GLY A 16 -10.21 -3.66 -2.49
C GLY A 16 -9.58 -3.24 -1.15
N ALA A 17 -10.21 -2.31 -0.43
CA ALA A 17 -9.68 -1.79 0.84
C ALA A 17 -9.57 -2.86 1.93
N GLY A 18 -10.46 -3.85 1.93
CA GLY A 18 -10.46 -4.95 2.91
C GLY A 18 -9.28 -5.90 2.76
N SER A 19 -8.81 -6.16 1.54
CA SER A 19 -7.66 -7.04 1.32
C SER A 19 -6.36 -6.38 1.77
N VAL A 20 -6.22 -5.07 1.57
CA VAL A 20 -5.07 -4.28 2.01
C VAL A 20 -4.98 -4.24 3.53
N LEU A 21 -6.08 -3.95 4.23
CA LEU A 21 -6.08 -3.93 5.70
C LEU A 21 -5.73 -5.30 6.29
N ARG A 22 -6.24 -6.39 5.69
CA ARG A 22 -5.94 -7.78 6.10
C ARG A 22 -4.46 -8.15 6.01
N LEU A 23 -3.65 -7.44 5.23
CA LEU A 23 -2.19 -7.65 5.21
C LEU A 23 -1.50 -7.21 6.51
N PHE A 24 -2.11 -6.28 7.24
CA PHE A 24 -1.56 -5.71 8.46
C PHE A 24 -2.25 -6.28 9.70
N SER A 25 -3.58 -6.42 9.69
CA SER A 25 -4.36 -7.13 10.72
C SER A 25 -5.73 -7.52 10.21
N SER A 26 -6.33 -8.56 10.78
CA SER A 26 -7.74 -8.91 10.58
C SER A 26 -8.69 -7.85 11.15
N ASP A 27 -8.26 -7.11 12.19
CA ASP A 27 -8.99 -5.96 12.73
C ASP A 27 -8.65 -4.69 11.93
N LYS A 28 -9.68 -4.03 11.39
CA LYS A 28 -9.53 -2.82 10.55
C LYS A 28 -8.91 -1.66 11.32
N THR A 29 -9.26 -1.49 12.58
CA THR A 29 -8.75 -0.43 13.46
C THR A 29 -7.29 -0.69 13.76
N GLN A 30 -6.95 -1.94 14.11
CA GLN A 30 -5.57 -2.33 14.37
C GLN A 30 -4.70 -2.22 13.11
N ALA A 31 -5.22 -2.64 11.95
CA ALA A 31 -4.54 -2.49 10.67
C ALA A 31 -4.24 -1.02 10.35
N ALA A 32 -5.20 -0.11 10.57
CA ALA A 32 -4.99 1.32 10.39
C ALA A 32 -3.91 1.86 11.36
N ASN A 33 -3.91 1.42 12.62
CA ASN A 33 -2.89 1.81 13.60
C ASN A 33 -1.49 1.32 13.20
N ILE A 34 -1.37 0.09 12.72
CA ILE A 34 -0.11 -0.46 12.20
C ILE A 34 0.36 0.38 11.00
N ILE A 35 -0.50 0.64 10.01
CA ILE A 35 -0.16 1.46 8.84
C ILE A 35 0.27 2.89 9.24
N ASN A 36 -0.34 3.46 10.28
CA ASN A 36 -0.02 4.80 10.77
C ASN A 36 1.32 4.87 11.53
N THR A 37 1.75 3.76 12.14
CA THR A 37 3.03 3.66 12.88
C THR A 37 4.20 3.23 11.99
N MET A 38 3.92 2.60 10.85
CA MET A 38 4.93 2.21 9.87
C MET A 38 5.41 3.37 9.00
N THR A 39 6.67 3.28 8.55
CA THR A 39 7.19 4.21 7.54
C THR A 39 6.55 3.91 6.16
N PRO A 40 6.49 4.89 5.25
CA PRO A 40 5.96 4.66 3.91
C PRO A 40 6.72 3.58 3.13
N GLY A 41 8.02 3.45 3.39
CA GLY A 41 8.87 2.40 2.79
C GLY A 41 8.44 1.01 3.26
N ASP A 42 8.22 0.84 4.56
CA ASP A 42 7.80 -0.45 5.13
C ASP A 42 6.41 -0.85 4.64
N VAL A 43 5.49 0.10 4.54
CA VAL A 43 4.14 -0.14 3.98
C VAL A 43 4.24 -0.58 2.52
N TYR A 44 5.06 0.10 1.71
CA TYR A 44 5.29 -0.28 0.32
C TYR A 44 5.89 -1.68 0.19
N GLN A 45 6.90 -2.01 0.99
CA GLN A 45 7.54 -3.32 0.98
C GLN A 45 6.59 -4.42 1.44
N THR A 46 5.79 -4.16 2.48
CA THR A 46 4.79 -5.11 2.98
C THR A 46 3.74 -5.43 1.93
N ILE A 47 3.21 -4.42 1.25
CA ILE A 47 2.22 -4.64 0.19
C ILE A 47 2.85 -5.36 -1.01
N THR A 48 4.03 -4.95 -1.47
CA THR A 48 4.69 -5.56 -2.63
C THR A 48 5.21 -6.97 -2.37
N SER A 49 5.44 -7.37 -1.11
CA SER A 49 5.88 -8.73 -0.77
C SER A 49 4.72 -9.65 -0.37
N ARG A 50 3.81 -9.19 0.50
CA ARG A 50 2.81 -10.03 1.16
C ARG A 50 1.43 -10.04 0.50
N HIS A 51 1.14 -9.12 -0.42
CA HIS A 51 -0.18 -9.07 -1.04
C HIS A 51 -0.43 -10.34 -1.90
N PRO A 52 -1.57 -11.05 -1.73
CA PRO A 52 -1.83 -12.32 -2.41
C PRO A 52 -1.93 -12.17 -3.93
N SER A 53 -2.57 -11.08 -4.40
CA SER A 53 -2.63 -10.77 -5.83
C SER A 53 -1.28 -10.26 -6.35
N ALA A 54 -0.70 -10.98 -7.33
CA ALA A 54 0.47 -10.54 -8.08
C ALA A 54 0.21 -9.25 -8.89
N GLU A 55 -1.01 -9.07 -9.37
CA GLU A 55 -1.42 -7.86 -10.10
C GLU A 55 -1.37 -6.63 -9.19
N SER A 56 -1.93 -6.71 -7.98
CA SER A 56 -1.91 -5.60 -7.03
C SER A 56 -0.49 -5.23 -6.59
N ARG A 57 0.40 -6.22 -6.44
CA ARG A 57 1.84 -6.00 -6.19
C ARG A 57 2.49 -5.22 -7.32
N ARG A 58 2.26 -5.65 -8.57
CA ARG A 58 2.83 -5.02 -9.77
C ARG A 58 2.24 -3.63 -10.02
N TYR A 59 0.96 -3.42 -9.71
CA TYR A 59 0.30 -2.13 -9.87
C TYR A 59 0.92 -1.07 -8.95
N LEU A 60 1.15 -1.39 -7.68
CA LEU A 60 1.79 -0.48 -6.75
C LEU A 60 3.21 -0.09 -7.21
N TYR A 61 3.99 -1.06 -7.70
CA TYR A 61 5.31 -0.80 -8.30
C TYR A 61 5.22 0.16 -9.50
N LYS A 62 4.30 -0.09 -10.43
CA LYS A 62 4.11 0.72 -11.64
C LYS A 62 3.72 2.16 -11.29
N VAL A 63 2.73 2.34 -10.40
CA VAL A 63 2.28 3.68 -9.98
C VAL A 63 3.37 4.43 -9.23
N ASN A 64 4.09 3.77 -8.32
CA ASN A 64 5.19 4.41 -7.59
C ASN A 64 6.33 4.84 -8.53
N THR A 65 6.64 4.03 -9.54
CA THR A 65 7.64 4.34 -10.58
C THR A 65 7.19 5.51 -11.46
N ALA A 66 5.95 5.49 -11.95
CA ALA A 66 5.38 6.58 -12.74
C ALA A 66 5.39 7.90 -11.95
N GLN A 67 4.99 7.87 -10.68
CA GLN A 67 4.97 9.04 -9.82
C GLN A 67 6.37 9.63 -9.60
N LYS A 68 7.42 8.80 -9.46
CA LYS A 68 8.81 9.28 -9.41
C LYS A 68 9.23 9.99 -10.70
N GLY A 69 8.72 9.55 -11.84
CA GLY A 69 8.92 10.22 -13.13
C GLY A 69 8.25 11.60 -13.19
N TYR A 70 6.99 11.71 -12.73
CA TYR A 70 6.26 12.98 -12.71
C TYR A 70 6.82 13.99 -11.70
N ARG A 71 7.39 13.53 -10.59
CA ARG A 71 7.91 14.41 -9.53
C ARG A 71 9.24 15.10 -9.90
N ARG A 72 9.79 14.81 -11.08
CA ARG A 72 11.00 15.42 -11.64
C ARG A 72 10.72 16.57 -12.63
N TYR A 73 9.44 16.88 -12.87
CA TYR A 73 9.00 18.06 -13.62
C TYR A 73 8.26 19.02 -12.71
#